data_AF-A0AB34SPY4-F1
#
_entry.id   AF-A0AB34SPY4-F1
#
_cell.length_a   1.000
_cell.length_b   1.000
_cell.length_c   1.000
_cell.angle_alpha   90.00
_cell.angle_beta   90.00
_cell.angle_gamma   90.00
#
_symmetry.space_group_name_H-M   'P 1'
#
loop_
_entity.id
_entity.type
_entity.pdbx_description
1 polymer ?
#
loop_
_entity_poly.entity_id
_entity_poly.type
_entity_poly.pdbx_seq_one_letter_code
_entity_poly.pdbx_strand_id
1 'polypeptide(L)'
;MVLTEAKGSPGQRTTTYVRDQTLGRILESTTRDLSGNSVRHGTSTYNPRGQRTASRTIDPNDSTERLSVSSYCEQADLDAGRCPQRGLLLSVVTGAPNASRRVDYTYYATDAAACATAPTTCAYRKGDRWKVTNALGQTIEYLAYDGAGRPLSIKDANGIVTDYTYHPRGWLTATKVRGADASSEADDRITRIDYWPTGLVKQVTQPDGAFTAFTYDAAHWLTDITDNAGNTVHYTLDNAGNRIKEDTTDASGTLKRTLSRVYNQLGQLKTQATAASEPTDFAYDANGNATTVTDALATATQSEYDPLNRLSRTLQDVAGIKADTKFAYDALDNLTKVTDPKGLDTTYEYNGFGDLVKLT
;
A
#
# COMPACT_ATOMS: atom_id res chain seq x y z
N MET A 1 -3.17 17.73 22.86
CA MET A 1 -3.44 16.31 23.14
C MET A 1 -2.12 15.61 23.38
N VAL A 2 -2.04 14.70 24.33
CA VAL A 2 -0.82 13.91 24.60
C VAL A 2 -1.18 12.43 24.51
N LEU A 3 -0.40 11.66 23.74
CA LEU A 3 -0.48 10.22 23.65
C LEU A 3 0.78 9.64 24.30
N THR A 4 0.61 8.72 25.24
CA THR A 4 1.72 7.96 25.84
C THR A 4 1.52 6.50 25.51
N GLU A 5 2.51 5.89 24.86
CA GLU A 5 2.52 4.48 24.49
C GLU A 5 3.52 3.72 25.35
N ALA A 6 3.29 2.42 25.57
CA ALA A 6 4.17 1.55 26.34
C ALA A 6 4.54 2.11 27.74
N LYS A 7 3.54 2.72 28.40
CA LYS A 7 3.70 3.43 29.68
C LYS A 7 4.34 2.54 30.76
N GLY A 8 5.41 3.03 31.38
CA GLY A 8 6.15 2.34 32.44
C GLY A 8 7.14 1.29 31.94
N SER A 9 7.32 1.14 30.62
CA SER A 9 8.29 0.22 30.04
C SER A 9 9.52 0.94 29.46
N PRO A 10 10.61 0.21 29.14
CA PRO A 10 11.76 0.78 28.44
C PRO A 10 11.43 1.37 27.06
N GLY A 11 10.36 0.89 26.41
CA GLY A 11 9.91 1.39 25.10
C GLY A 11 8.94 2.57 25.18
N GLN A 12 8.70 3.15 26.37
CA GLN A 12 7.75 4.25 26.51
C GLN A 12 8.14 5.42 25.60
N ARG A 13 7.15 5.96 24.90
CA ARG A 13 7.27 7.22 24.17
C ARG A 13 6.05 8.09 24.39
N THR A 14 6.23 9.39 24.20
CA THR A 14 5.15 10.36 24.29
C THR A 14 5.08 11.20 23.02
N THR A 15 3.90 11.29 22.41
CA THR A 15 3.64 12.21 21.30
C THR A 15 2.65 13.28 21.70
N THR A 16 3.05 14.54 21.61
CA THR A 16 2.21 15.71 21.87
C THR A 16 1.73 16.30 20.54
N TYR A 17 0.45 16.66 20.47
CA TYR A 17 -0.17 17.29 19.32
C TYR A 17 -0.79 18.64 19.65
N VAL A 18 -0.50 19.63 18.81
CA VAL A 18 -1.20 20.92 18.74
C VAL A 18 -2.14 20.88 17.55
N ARG A 19 -3.39 21.31 17.74
CA ARG A 19 -4.42 21.32 16.69
C ARG A 19 -4.89 22.74 16.40
N ASP A 20 -5.23 22.96 15.14
CA ASP A 20 -6.01 24.11 14.70
C ASP A 20 -7.42 23.98 15.27
N GLN A 21 -7.90 25.01 15.97
CA GLN A 21 -9.20 24.98 16.66
C GLN A 21 -10.38 25.05 15.68
N THR A 22 -10.18 25.63 14.49
CA THR A 22 -11.24 25.82 13.50
C THR A 22 -11.37 24.59 12.59
N LEU A 23 -10.23 24.07 12.12
CA LEU A 23 -10.16 22.98 11.16
C LEU A 23 -10.02 21.59 11.81
N GLY A 24 -9.70 21.53 13.12
CA GLY A 24 -9.43 20.28 13.84
C GLY A 24 -8.16 19.55 13.39
N ARG A 25 -7.36 20.16 12.51
CA ARG A 25 -6.16 19.57 11.91
C ARG A 25 -4.96 19.69 12.84
N ILE A 26 -4.02 18.75 12.74
CA ILE A 26 -2.77 18.80 13.52
C ILE A 26 -1.85 19.86 12.89
N LEU A 27 -1.45 20.84 13.69
CA LEU A 27 -0.48 21.89 13.34
C LEU A 27 0.93 21.50 13.75
N GLU A 28 1.06 20.77 14.85
CA GLU A 28 2.35 20.36 15.41
C GLU A 28 2.25 18.96 16.01
N SER A 29 3.31 18.16 15.83
CA SER A 29 3.52 16.91 16.54
C SER A 29 4.96 16.81 17.04
N THR A 30 5.15 16.47 18.31
CA THR A 30 6.48 16.23 18.89
C THR A 30 6.50 14.89 19.58
N THR A 31 7.36 13.97 19.13
CA THR A 31 7.58 12.66 19.72
C THR A 31 8.84 12.69 20.59
N ARG A 32 8.72 12.20 21.82
CA ARG A 32 9.78 12.12 22.81
C ARG A 32 10.01 10.69 23.26
N ASP A 33 11.27 10.34 23.51
CA ASP A 33 11.68 9.08 24.12
C ASP A 33 11.29 9.01 25.61
N LEU A 34 11.61 7.90 26.26
CA LEU A 34 11.38 7.68 27.70
C LEU A 34 12.10 8.72 28.57
N SER A 35 13.26 9.22 28.13
CA SER A 35 14.06 10.23 28.83
C SER A 35 13.52 11.66 28.64
N GLY A 36 12.52 11.85 27.79
CA GLY A 36 11.93 13.15 27.47
C GLY A 36 12.64 13.91 26.34
N ASN A 37 13.66 13.32 25.71
CA ASN A 37 14.34 13.92 24.57
C ASN A 37 13.42 13.88 23.35
N SER A 38 13.35 14.98 22.60
CA SER A 38 12.65 14.99 21.32
C SER A 38 13.41 14.13 20.32
N VAL A 39 12.75 13.16 19.70
CA VAL A 39 13.33 12.30 18.65
C VAL A 39 12.78 12.65 17.26
N ARG A 40 11.62 13.32 17.20
CA ARG A 40 11.05 13.85 15.98
C ARG A 40 10.11 15.01 16.30
N HIS A 41 10.21 16.07 15.51
CA HIS A 41 9.27 17.18 15.57
C HIS A 41 8.74 17.49 14.17
N GLY A 42 7.47 17.85 14.07
CA GLY A 42 6.85 18.16 12.79
C GLY A 42 5.81 19.25 12.92
N THR A 43 5.72 20.08 11.88
CA THR A 43 4.71 21.13 11.76
C THR A 43 3.93 20.99 10.46
N SER A 44 2.72 21.54 10.43
CA SER A 44 1.87 21.58 9.25
C SER A 44 1.07 22.89 9.21
N THR A 45 0.94 23.45 8.01
CA THR A 45 0.11 24.62 7.75
C THR A 45 -0.98 24.28 6.74
N TYR A 46 -2.11 24.96 6.86
CA TYR A 46 -3.29 24.73 6.04
C TYR A 46 -3.83 26.06 5.51
N ASN A 47 -4.44 26.03 4.33
CA ASN A 47 -5.24 27.15 3.86
C ASN A 47 -6.63 27.16 4.56
N PRO A 48 -7.44 28.22 4.40
CA PRO A 48 -8.77 28.30 5.02
C PRO A 48 -9.76 27.19 4.60
N ARG A 49 -9.48 26.46 3.51
CA ARG A 49 -10.28 25.29 3.07
C ARG A 49 -9.82 23.98 3.73
N GLY A 50 -8.83 24.04 4.62
CA GLY A 50 -8.26 22.87 5.28
C GLY A 50 -7.33 22.03 4.41
N GLN A 51 -6.87 22.55 3.28
CA GLN A 51 -5.87 21.88 2.43
C GLN A 51 -4.47 22.18 2.98
N ARG A 52 -3.64 21.14 3.15
CA ARG A 52 -2.29 21.29 3.73
C ARG A 52 -1.37 22.00 2.72
N THR A 53 -0.86 23.16 3.07
CA THR A 53 0.02 23.99 2.22
C THR A 53 1.49 23.77 2.52
N ALA A 54 1.85 23.43 3.75
CA ALA A 54 3.18 22.92 4.07
C ALA A 54 3.14 21.85 5.15
N SER A 55 4.12 20.96 5.13
CA SER A 55 4.52 20.13 6.26
C SER A 55 6.03 20.12 6.37
N ARG A 56 6.53 20.20 7.59
CA ARG A 56 7.95 20.17 7.92
C ARG A 56 8.18 19.06 8.93
N THR A 57 9.19 18.24 8.71
CA THR A 57 9.75 17.36 9.75
C THR A 57 11.13 17.89 10.09
N ILE A 58 11.48 17.91 11.36
CA ILE A 58 12.80 18.30 11.88
C ILE A 58 13.36 17.12 12.65
N ASP A 59 14.61 16.77 12.35
CA ASP A 59 15.42 15.92 13.21
C ASP A 59 15.93 16.77 14.39
N PRO A 60 15.51 16.50 15.64
CA PRO A 60 15.96 17.30 16.78
C PRO A 60 17.45 17.13 17.12
N ASN A 61 18.12 16.09 16.62
CA ASN A 61 19.53 15.82 16.93
C ASN A 61 20.47 16.79 16.22
N ASP A 62 20.17 17.13 14.97
CA ASP A 62 21.02 17.99 14.12
C ASP A 62 20.28 19.19 13.52
N SER A 63 19.00 19.36 13.86
CA SER A 63 18.10 20.40 13.33
C SER A 63 17.96 20.40 11.81
N THR A 64 18.30 19.31 11.13
CA THR A 64 18.02 19.16 9.70
C THR A 64 16.53 19.03 9.46
N GLU A 65 16.10 19.35 8.24
CA GLU A 65 14.67 19.51 7.93
C GLU A 65 14.29 18.92 6.59
N ARG A 66 13.11 18.30 6.55
CA ARG A 66 12.44 17.89 5.32
C ARG A 66 11.12 18.65 5.19
N LEU A 67 10.97 19.35 4.07
CA LEU A 67 9.78 20.09 3.71
C LEU A 67 8.94 19.32 2.67
N SER A 68 7.63 19.51 2.76
CA SER A 68 6.69 19.30 1.66
C SER A 68 5.80 20.53 1.56
N VAL A 69 5.86 21.24 0.44
CA VAL A 69 5.06 22.45 0.19
C VAL A 69 4.13 22.17 -0.97
N SER A 70 2.84 22.41 -0.77
CA SER A 70 1.80 22.23 -1.79
C SER A 70 1.18 23.57 -2.14
N SER A 71 1.10 23.89 -3.43
CA SER A 71 0.33 25.02 -3.93
C SER A 71 -0.99 24.55 -4.51
N TYR A 72 -2.04 25.35 -4.31
CA TYR A 72 -3.38 25.07 -4.82
C TYR A 72 -3.86 26.27 -5.63
N CYS A 73 -4.76 26.01 -6.57
CA CYS A 73 -5.43 27.02 -7.35
C CYS A 73 -6.26 27.93 -6.43
N GLU A 74 -5.90 29.21 -6.35
CA GLU A 74 -6.64 30.22 -5.61
C GLU A 74 -7.46 31.12 -6.56
N GLN A 75 -8.27 32.02 -6.00
CA GLN A 75 -9.11 32.92 -6.81
C GLN A 75 -8.28 33.76 -7.79
N ALA A 76 -7.15 34.30 -7.34
CA ALA A 76 -6.24 35.06 -8.19
C ALA A 76 -5.67 34.24 -9.36
N ASP A 77 -5.57 32.91 -9.21
CA ASP A 77 -5.11 32.03 -10.30
C ASP A 77 -6.23 31.73 -11.30
N LEU A 78 -7.49 31.65 -10.85
CA LEU A 78 -8.64 31.61 -11.75
C LEU A 78 -8.73 32.88 -12.58
N ASP A 79 -8.63 34.03 -11.92
CA ASP A 79 -8.75 35.34 -12.56
C ASP A 79 -7.62 35.57 -13.58
N ALA A 80 -6.43 35.02 -13.29
CA ALA A 80 -5.28 35.01 -14.20
C ALA A 80 -5.30 33.87 -15.25
N GLY A 81 -6.32 33.01 -15.25
CA GLY A 81 -6.43 31.88 -16.18
C GLY A 81 -5.37 30.78 -15.99
N ARG A 82 -4.68 30.74 -14.84
CA ARG A 82 -3.62 29.76 -14.53
C ARG A 82 -4.15 28.38 -14.17
N CYS A 83 -5.42 28.29 -13.79
CA CYS A 83 -6.09 27.04 -13.47
C CYS A 83 -7.60 27.15 -13.71
N PRO A 84 -8.28 26.02 -13.93
CA PRO A 84 -9.71 26.01 -14.27
C PRO A 84 -10.64 26.06 -13.05
N GLN A 85 -10.19 25.62 -11.88
CA GLN A 85 -11.05 25.49 -10.69
C GLN A 85 -10.27 25.66 -9.39
N ARG A 86 -10.84 26.43 -8.46
CA ARG A 86 -10.27 26.65 -7.12
C ARG A 86 -10.09 25.35 -6.35
N GLY A 87 -9.00 25.27 -5.59
CA GLY A 87 -8.66 24.14 -4.75
C GLY A 87 -7.93 23.00 -5.48
N LEU A 88 -7.78 23.06 -6.81
CA LEU A 88 -6.96 22.09 -7.54
C LEU A 88 -5.49 22.19 -7.11
N LEU A 89 -4.86 21.06 -6.80
CA LEU A 89 -3.43 21.01 -6.47
C LEU A 89 -2.61 21.40 -7.71
N LEU A 90 -1.74 22.39 -7.62
CA LEU A 90 -0.94 22.88 -8.74
C LEU A 90 0.49 22.36 -8.70
N SER A 91 1.10 22.29 -7.51
CA SER A 91 2.43 21.71 -7.36
C SER A 91 2.66 21.15 -5.97
N VAL A 92 3.61 20.21 -5.88
CA VAL A 92 4.16 19.69 -4.63
C VAL A 92 5.67 19.75 -4.72
N VAL A 93 6.32 20.41 -3.76
CA VAL A 93 7.78 20.49 -3.62
C VAL A 93 8.17 19.70 -2.37
N THR A 94 8.98 18.66 -2.49
CA THR A 94 9.44 17.83 -1.36
C THR A 94 10.96 17.76 -1.28
N GLY A 95 11.49 17.64 -0.07
CA GLY A 95 12.91 17.39 0.18
C GLY A 95 13.53 18.34 1.18
N ALA A 96 14.86 18.33 1.27
CA ALA A 96 15.59 19.31 2.06
C ALA A 96 15.51 20.69 1.39
N PRO A 97 15.64 21.80 2.16
CA PRO A 97 15.62 23.15 1.60
C PRO A 97 16.56 23.35 0.40
N ASN A 98 17.73 22.71 0.42
CA ASN A 98 18.76 22.81 -0.62
C ASN A 98 18.77 21.64 -1.62
N ALA A 99 17.84 20.68 -1.51
CA ALA A 99 17.75 19.50 -2.37
C ALA A 99 16.28 19.06 -2.52
N SER A 100 15.48 19.91 -3.16
CA SER A 100 14.05 19.69 -3.33
C SER A 100 13.69 19.14 -4.72
N ARG A 101 12.55 18.45 -4.79
CA ARG A 101 11.96 17.87 -6.01
C ARG A 101 10.56 18.46 -6.17
N ARG A 102 10.26 18.99 -7.35
CA ARG A 102 8.96 19.56 -7.71
C ARG A 102 8.17 18.60 -8.57
N VAL A 103 6.88 18.46 -8.29
CA VAL A 103 5.89 17.81 -9.15
C VAL A 103 4.80 18.82 -9.45
N ASP A 104 4.53 19.06 -10.72
CA ASP A 104 3.52 20.02 -11.18
C ASP A 104 2.31 19.30 -11.79
N TYR A 105 1.12 19.85 -11.57
CA TYR A 105 -0.15 19.32 -12.00
C TYR A 105 -0.85 20.37 -12.88
N THR A 106 -1.20 19.97 -14.11
CA THR A 106 -1.91 20.81 -15.07
C THR A 106 -3.27 20.21 -15.36
N TYR A 107 -4.25 21.06 -15.67
CA TYR A 107 -5.65 20.70 -15.84
C TYR A 107 -6.20 21.29 -17.13
N TYR A 108 -7.22 20.66 -17.69
CA TYR A 108 -7.93 21.17 -18.86
C TYR A 108 -8.65 22.50 -18.53
N ALA A 109 -8.32 23.55 -19.28
CA ALA A 109 -8.87 24.90 -19.08
C ALA A 109 -10.32 25.05 -19.56
N THR A 110 -10.71 24.22 -20.52
CA THR A 110 -12.03 24.17 -21.15
C THR A 110 -12.47 22.72 -21.32
N ASP A 111 -13.76 22.52 -21.55
CA ASP A 111 -14.26 21.22 -22.01
C ASP A 111 -13.67 20.89 -23.38
N ALA A 112 -13.57 19.60 -23.71
CA ALA A 112 -13.20 19.19 -25.06
C ALA A 112 -14.23 19.74 -26.07
N ALA A 113 -13.78 20.10 -27.28
CA ALA A 113 -14.64 20.73 -28.28
C ALA A 113 -15.91 19.91 -28.61
N ALA A 114 -15.79 18.57 -28.61
CA ALA A 114 -16.89 17.66 -28.87
C ALA A 114 -17.96 17.64 -27.76
N CYS A 115 -17.67 18.16 -26.56
CA CYS A 115 -18.61 18.12 -25.43
C CYS A 115 -19.86 18.98 -25.68
N ALA A 116 -19.75 20.02 -26.51
CA ALA A 116 -20.88 20.88 -26.87
C ALA A 116 -21.91 20.18 -27.77
N THR A 117 -21.46 19.26 -28.63
CA THR A 117 -22.31 18.56 -29.60
C THR A 117 -22.68 17.15 -29.15
N ALA A 118 -21.86 16.52 -28.32
CA ALA A 118 -22.07 15.18 -27.76
C ALA A 118 -21.59 15.12 -26.29
N PRO A 119 -22.39 15.64 -25.34
CA PRO A 119 -21.96 15.80 -23.94
C PRO A 119 -21.69 14.47 -23.20
N THR A 120 -22.24 13.37 -23.71
CA THR A 120 -22.03 12.02 -23.18
C THR A 120 -20.73 11.38 -23.66
N THR A 121 -20.14 11.86 -24.76
CA THR A 121 -18.86 11.37 -25.33
C THR A 121 -17.73 12.39 -25.13
N CYS A 122 -17.90 13.27 -24.15
CA CYS A 122 -16.95 14.30 -23.79
C CYS A 122 -15.64 13.67 -23.29
N ALA A 123 -14.56 13.80 -24.07
CA ALA A 123 -13.28 13.15 -23.74
C ALA A 123 -12.69 13.68 -22.42
N TYR A 124 -12.85 14.96 -22.12
CA TYR A 124 -12.46 15.56 -20.85
C TYR A 124 -13.29 16.83 -20.62
N ARG A 125 -13.44 17.20 -19.36
CA ARG A 125 -14.09 18.43 -18.92
C ARG A 125 -13.09 19.41 -18.33
N LYS A 126 -13.47 20.68 -18.31
CA LYS A 126 -12.77 21.73 -17.59
C LYS A 126 -12.55 21.28 -16.14
N GLY A 127 -11.30 21.33 -15.68
CA GLY A 127 -10.93 20.90 -14.33
C GLY A 127 -10.43 19.46 -14.23
N ASP A 128 -10.61 18.64 -15.26
CA ASP A 128 -9.96 17.33 -15.32
C ASP A 128 -8.44 17.50 -15.40
N ARG A 129 -7.69 16.61 -14.75
CA ARG A 129 -6.22 16.64 -14.79
C ARG A 129 -5.77 16.31 -16.20
N TRP A 130 -4.90 17.12 -16.77
CA TRP A 130 -4.30 16.84 -18.07
C TRP A 130 -2.89 16.27 -17.91
N LYS A 131 -2.07 16.85 -17.03
CA LYS A 131 -0.63 16.56 -16.99
C LYS A 131 -0.11 16.45 -15.57
N VAL A 132 0.79 15.51 -15.34
CA VAL A 132 1.67 15.46 -14.17
C VAL A 132 3.12 15.50 -14.65
N THR A 133 3.88 16.49 -14.20
CA THR A 133 5.30 16.66 -14.57
C THR A 133 6.16 16.45 -13.33
N ASN A 134 7.09 15.51 -13.37
CA ASN A 134 8.00 15.27 -12.25
C ASN A 134 9.22 16.21 -12.26
N ALA A 135 10.09 16.09 -11.26
CA ALA A 135 11.25 16.95 -11.10
C ALA A 135 12.30 16.82 -12.22
N LEU A 136 12.25 15.74 -13.00
CA LEU A 136 13.12 15.51 -14.17
C LEU A 136 12.49 16.05 -15.47
N GLY A 137 11.31 16.67 -15.40
CA GLY A 137 10.55 17.13 -16.58
C GLY A 137 9.77 16.01 -17.30
N GLN A 138 9.82 14.77 -16.79
CA GLN A 138 9.07 13.66 -17.36
C GLN A 138 7.57 13.86 -17.09
N THR A 139 6.77 13.50 -18.07
CA THR A 139 5.35 13.85 -18.13
C THR A 139 4.48 12.59 -18.18
N ILE A 140 3.39 12.56 -17.42
CA ILE A 140 2.27 11.67 -17.69
C ILE A 140 1.08 12.54 -18.10
N GLU A 141 0.45 12.22 -19.23
CA GLU A 141 -0.75 12.90 -19.72
C GLU A 141 -2.00 12.03 -19.55
N TYR A 142 -3.09 12.62 -19.13
CA TYR A 142 -4.41 12.01 -19.02
C TYR A 142 -5.25 12.57 -20.16
N LEU A 143 -5.49 11.75 -21.17
CA LEU A 143 -6.00 12.21 -22.46
C LEU A 143 -7.53 12.16 -22.54
N ALA A 144 -8.14 11.26 -21.77
CA ALA A 144 -9.58 11.10 -21.73
C ALA A 144 -10.07 10.59 -20.37
N TYR A 145 -11.34 10.85 -20.09
CA TYR A 145 -12.08 10.53 -18.89
C TYR A 145 -13.49 10.07 -19.24
N ASP A 146 -14.06 9.23 -18.38
CA ASP A 146 -15.48 8.93 -18.46
C ASP A 146 -16.32 9.98 -17.69
N GLY A 147 -17.64 9.81 -17.72
CA GLY A 147 -18.57 10.69 -17.01
C GLY A 147 -18.41 10.74 -15.48
N ALA A 148 -17.68 9.78 -14.89
CA ALA A 148 -17.42 9.72 -13.46
C ALA A 148 -16.01 10.23 -13.08
N GLY A 149 -15.26 10.78 -14.05
CA GLY A 149 -13.91 11.31 -13.82
C GLY A 149 -12.82 10.24 -13.74
N ARG A 150 -13.07 9.04 -14.25
CA ARG A 150 -12.07 7.96 -14.30
C ARG A 150 -11.32 8.01 -15.63
N PRO A 151 -9.98 7.85 -15.65
CA PRO A 151 -9.21 7.95 -16.88
C PRO A 151 -9.59 6.87 -17.89
N LEU A 152 -9.93 7.25 -19.12
CA LEU A 152 -10.11 6.35 -20.26
C LEU A 152 -8.85 6.19 -21.10
N SER A 153 -7.92 7.13 -21.02
CA SER A 153 -6.66 7.06 -21.76
C SER A 153 -5.56 7.85 -21.04
N ILE A 154 -4.40 7.23 -20.87
CA ILE A 154 -3.22 7.82 -20.22
C ILE A 154 -2.01 7.59 -21.11
N LYS A 155 -1.23 8.64 -21.35
CA LYS A 155 0.07 8.56 -22.02
C LYS A 155 1.17 8.73 -20.98
N ASP A 156 2.07 7.76 -20.91
CA ASP A 156 3.20 7.82 -20.00
C ASP A 156 4.34 8.73 -20.54
N ALA A 157 5.43 8.82 -19.79
CA ALA A 157 6.57 9.66 -20.15
C ALA A 157 7.41 9.13 -21.31
N ASN A 158 7.33 7.83 -21.62
CA ASN A 158 8.03 7.25 -22.76
C ASN A 158 7.18 7.34 -24.06
N GLY A 159 5.92 7.80 -23.94
CA GLY A 159 5.02 8.05 -25.05
C GLY A 159 4.00 6.94 -25.28
N ILE A 160 4.06 5.84 -24.53
CA ILE A 160 3.13 4.73 -24.63
C ILE A 160 1.78 5.13 -24.05
N VAL A 161 0.73 4.87 -24.82
CA VAL A 161 -0.66 5.13 -24.45
C VAL A 161 -1.27 3.86 -23.88
N THR A 162 -1.98 3.99 -22.77
CA THR A 162 -2.81 2.94 -22.19
C THR A 162 -4.25 3.41 -22.11
N ASP A 163 -5.13 2.68 -22.80
CA ASP A 163 -6.57 2.92 -22.76
C ASP A 163 -7.23 2.01 -21.72
N TYR A 164 -8.29 2.52 -21.08
CA TYR A 164 -9.05 1.82 -20.05
C TYR A 164 -10.51 1.77 -20.44
N THR A 165 -11.14 0.61 -20.26
CA THR A 165 -12.58 0.44 -20.41
C THR A 165 -13.19 0.06 -19.08
N TYR A 166 -14.37 0.59 -18.80
CA TYR A 166 -15.08 0.30 -17.56
C TYR A 166 -16.51 -0.19 -17.81
N HIS A 167 -16.94 -1.12 -16.98
CA HIS A 167 -18.34 -1.46 -16.78
C HIS A 167 -19.12 -0.22 -16.27
N PRO A 168 -20.42 -0.05 -16.58
CA PRO A 168 -21.23 1.08 -16.10
C PRO A 168 -21.27 1.26 -14.58
N ARG A 169 -21.10 0.19 -13.80
CA ARG A 169 -20.99 0.25 -12.32
C ARG A 169 -19.62 0.67 -11.80
N GLY A 170 -18.66 0.83 -12.70
CA GLY A 170 -17.38 1.40 -12.39
C GLY A 170 -16.19 0.43 -12.40
N TRP A 171 -16.41 -0.84 -12.71
CA TRP A 171 -15.38 -1.87 -12.69
C TRP A 171 -14.52 -1.82 -13.96
N LEU A 172 -13.20 -2.01 -13.83
CA LEU A 172 -12.28 -1.99 -14.97
C LEU A 172 -12.45 -3.28 -15.79
N THR A 173 -12.87 -3.19 -17.04
CA THR A 173 -13.11 -4.36 -17.91
C THR A 173 -11.98 -4.60 -18.90
N ALA A 174 -11.17 -3.58 -19.22
CA ALA A 174 -9.99 -3.77 -20.05
C ALA A 174 -8.92 -2.71 -19.76
N THR A 175 -7.66 -3.16 -19.81
CA THR A 175 -6.47 -2.31 -19.93
C THR A 175 -5.82 -2.64 -21.26
N LYS A 176 -5.58 -1.60 -22.07
CA LYS A 176 -5.14 -1.73 -23.46
C LYS A 176 -3.89 -0.89 -23.66
N VAL A 177 -2.73 -1.52 -23.60
CA VAL A 177 -1.45 -0.85 -23.92
C VAL A 177 -1.33 -0.78 -25.43
N ARG A 178 -1.32 0.45 -25.96
CA ARG A 178 -1.36 0.69 -27.40
C ARG A 178 -0.05 0.30 -28.08
N GLY A 179 -0.17 -0.38 -29.22
CA GLY A 179 0.90 -0.66 -30.14
C GLY A 179 1.30 0.57 -30.96
N ALA A 180 2.13 0.34 -31.98
CA ALA A 180 2.64 1.41 -32.84
C ALA A 180 1.58 1.92 -33.82
N ASP A 181 0.65 1.05 -34.25
CA ASP A 181 -0.45 1.40 -35.15
C ASP A 181 -1.71 1.80 -34.37
N ALA A 182 -1.88 3.10 -34.17
CA ALA A 182 -3.05 3.64 -33.46
C ALA A 182 -4.40 3.34 -34.16
N SER A 183 -4.39 2.94 -35.44
CA SER A 183 -5.60 2.63 -36.21
C SER A 183 -6.07 1.18 -36.06
N SER A 184 -5.25 0.33 -35.43
CA SER A 184 -5.52 -1.09 -35.23
C SER A 184 -5.54 -1.43 -33.74
N GLU A 185 -6.20 -2.55 -33.41
CA GLU A 185 -6.03 -3.20 -32.11
C GLU A 185 -5.18 -4.48 -32.19
N ALA A 186 -4.71 -4.84 -33.37
CA ALA A 186 -4.02 -6.12 -33.59
C ALA A 186 -2.62 -6.16 -32.95
N ASP A 187 -1.98 -5.01 -32.77
CA ASP A 187 -0.69 -4.86 -32.11
C ASP A 187 -0.82 -4.35 -30.66
N ASP A 188 -2.04 -4.13 -30.18
CA ASP A 188 -2.30 -3.71 -28.82
C ASP A 188 -2.18 -4.90 -27.85
N ARG A 189 -1.63 -4.64 -26.66
CA ARG A 189 -1.60 -5.63 -25.58
C ARG A 189 -2.78 -5.40 -24.65
N ILE A 190 -3.78 -6.28 -24.75
CA ILE A 190 -5.07 -6.11 -24.06
C ILE A 190 -5.21 -7.14 -22.94
N THR A 191 -5.32 -6.66 -21.69
CA THR A 191 -5.79 -7.47 -20.56
C THR A 191 -7.27 -7.20 -20.36
N ARG A 192 -8.10 -8.25 -20.33
CA ARG A 192 -9.56 -8.16 -20.13
C ARG A 192 -9.96 -8.74 -18.79
N ILE A 193 -10.94 -8.11 -18.14
CA ILE A 193 -11.49 -8.57 -16.87
C ILE A 193 -13.00 -8.69 -17.04
N ASP A 194 -13.48 -9.93 -16.94
CA ASP A 194 -14.90 -10.24 -16.90
C ASP A 194 -15.36 -10.33 -15.46
N TYR A 195 -16.62 -9.97 -15.22
CA TYR A 195 -17.22 -9.95 -13.89
C TYR A 195 -18.50 -10.77 -13.84
N TRP A 196 -18.77 -11.36 -12.70
CA TRP A 196 -20.11 -11.85 -12.35
C TRP A 196 -21.06 -10.65 -12.14
N PRO A 197 -22.39 -10.84 -12.23
CA PRO A 197 -23.36 -9.76 -11.95
C PRO A 197 -23.23 -9.14 -10.55
N THR A 198 -22.60 -9.87 -9.61
CA THR A 198 -22.27 -9.47 -8.25
C THR A 198 -21.10 -8.47 -8.17
N GLY A 199 -20.27 -8.39 -9.22
CA GLY A 199 -19.06 -7.58 -9.26
C GLY A 199 -17.78 -8.29 -8.85
N LEU A 200 -17.88 -9.58 -8.54
CA LEU A 200 -16.73 -10.43 -8.34
C LEU A 200 -16.06 -10.70 -9.70
N VAL A 201 -14.72 -10.73 -9.71
CA VAL A 201 -13.94 -11.03 -10.93
C VAL A 201 -14.28 -12.44 -11.36
N LYS A 202 -14.74 -12.64 -12.59
CA LYS A 202 -15.03 -13.95 -13.16
C LYS A 202 -13.82 -14.53 -13.87
N GLN A 203 -13.15 -13.71 -14.66
CA GLN A 203 -12.01 -14.14 -15.47
C GLN A 203 -11.10 -12.96 -15.77
N VAL A 204 -9.79 -13.19 -15.73
CA VAL A 204 -8.78 -12.27 -16.25
C VAL A 204 -8.11 -12.94 -17.44
N THR A 205 -8.21 -12.31 -18.61
CA THR A 205 -7.58 -12.79 -19.85
C THR A 205 -6.41 -11.88 -20.19
N GLN A 206 -5.23 -12.45 -20.38
CA GLN A 206 -3.98 -11.78 -20.70
C GLN A 206 -3.87 -11.48 -22.21
N PRO A 207 -2.91 -10.63 -22.63
CA PRO A 207 -2.75 -10.28 -24.04
C PRO A 207 -2.46 -11.44 -24.98
N ASP A 208 -1.86 -12.52 -24.47
CA ASP A 208 -1.57 -13.75 -25.22
C ASP A 208 -2.77 -14.72 -25.28
N GLY A 209 -3.91 -14.35 -24.70
CA GLY A 209 -5.11 -15.18 -24.60
C GLY A 209 -5.11 -16.18 -23.45
N ALA A 210 -4.01 -16.29 -22.68
CA ALA A 210 -4.02 -17.06 -21.44
C ALA A 210 -4.99 -16.42 -20.45
N PHE A 211 -5.70 -17.22 -19.65
CA PHE A 211 -6.66 -16.69 -18.69
C PHE A 211 -6.62 -17.43 -17.36
N THR A 212 -7.11 -16.73 -16.34
CA THR A 212 -7.41 -17.30 -15.03
C THR A 212 -8.86 -16.97 -14.70
N ALA A 213 -9.65 -17.99 -14.39
CA ALA A 213 -11.04 -17.90 -14.00
C ALA A 213 -11.22 -18.11 -12.49
N PHE A 214 -12.24 -17.48 -11.92
CA PHE A 214 -12.53 -17.47 -10.49
C PHE A 214 -14.00 -17.83 -10.25
N THR A 215 -14.22 -18.82 -9.40
CA THR A 215 -15.55 -19.29 -8.99
C THR A 215 -15.78 -18.98 -7.52
N TYR A 216 -17.02 -18.63 -7.21
CA TYR A 216 -17.43 -18.26 -5.86
C TYR A 216 -18.65 -19.07 -5.44
N ASP A 217 -18.79 -19.30 -4.15
CA ASP A 217 -20.01 -19.85 -3.57
C ASP A 217 -21.14 -18.81 -3.46
N ALA A 218 -22.29 -19.23 -2.93
CA ALA A 218 -23.45 -18.36 -2.72
C ALA A 218 -23.22 -17.27 -1.64
N ALA A 219 -22.22 -17.43 -0.78
CA ALA A 219 -21.78 -16.41 0.18
C ALA A 219 -20.75 -15.44 -0.42
N HIS A 220 -20.45 -15.58 -1.72
CA HIS A 220 -19.46 -14.81 -2.46
C HIS A 220 -18.01 -15.04 -2.01
N TRP A 221 -17.72 -16.19 -1.40
CA TRP A 221 -16.36 -16.60 -1.09
C TRP A 221 -15.74 -17.37 -2.26
N LEU A 222 -14.46 -17.11 -2.52
CA LEU A 222 -13.70 -17.74 -3.61
C LEU A 222 -13.51 -19.23 -3.30
N THR A 223 -14.03 -20.10 -4.16
CA THR A 223 -13.91 -21.56 -4.03
C THR A 223 -12.95 -22.16 -5.04
N ASP A 224 -12.79 -21.57 -6.23
CA ASP A 224 -11.96 -22.17 -7.27
C ASP A 224 -11.20 -21.11 -8.06
N ILE A 225 -9.97 -21.45 -8.42
CA ILE A 225 -9.16 -20.76 -9.41
C ILE A 225 -8.79 -21.77 -10.50
N THR A 226 -8.99 -21.42 -11.76
CA THR A 226 -8.68 -22.30 -12.90
C THR A 226 -7.90 -21.53 -13.95
N ASP A 227 -6.79 -22.08 -14.43
CA ASP A 227 -6.08 -21.51 -15.57
C ASP A 227 -6.65 -22.03 -16.91
N ASN A 228 -6.23 -21.42 -18.02
CA ASN A 228 -6.67 -21.80 -19.35
C ASN A 228 -6.19 -23.19 -19.82
N ALA A 229 -5.20 -23.77 -19.14
CA ALA A 229 -4.76 -25.13 -19.39
C ALA A 229 -5.63 -26.17 -18.66
N GLY A 230 -6.50 -25.74 -17.75
CA GLY A 230 -7.38 -26.59 -16.95
C GLY A 230 -6.80 -27.01 -15.60
N ASN A 231 -5.64 -26.49 -15.20
CA ASN A 231 -5.14 -26.71 -13.84
C ASN A 231 -6.02 -25.92 -12.87
N THR A 232 -6.29 -26.50 -11.69
CA THR A 232 -7.22 -25.90 -10.73
C THR A 232 -6.64 -25.82 -9.33
N VAL A 233 -7.09 -24.82 -8.58
CA VAL A 233 -6.97 -24.76 -7.12
C VAL A 233 -8.38 -24.69 -6.55
N HIS A 234 -8.77 -25.70 -5.78
CA HIS A 234 -10.05 -25.77 -5.08
C HIS A 234 -9.86 -25.47 -3.58
N TYR A 235 -10.69 -24.58 -3.05
CA TYR A 235 -10.72 -24.21 -1.63
C TYR A 235 -11.95 -24.79 -0.96
N THR A 236 -11.72 -25.55 0.12
CA THR A 236 -12.78 -25.91 1.07
C THR A 236 -12.78 -24.89 2.21
N LEU A 237 -13.95 -24.31 2.48
CA LEU A 237 -14.15 -23.28 3.48
C LEU A 237 -14.93 -23.82 4.67
N ASP A 238 -14.68 -23.28 5.86
CA ASP A 238 -15.58 -23.45 7.01
C ASP A 238 -16.75 -22.45 6.95
N ASN A 239 -17.68 -22.53 7.91
CA ASN A 239 -18.84 -21.64 7.98
C ASN A 239 -18.50 -20.17 8.26
N ALA A 240 -17.25 -19.86 8.66
CA ALA A 240 -16.77 -18.49 8.82
C ALA A 240 -16.01 -17.99 7.58
N GLY A 241 -15.86 -18.82 6.54
CA GLY A 241 -15.16 -18.50 5.30
C GLY A 241 -13.66 -18.75 5.36
N ASN A 242 -13.15 -19.37 6.43
CA ASN A 242 -11.73 -19.69 6.52
C ASN A 242 -11.40 -20.89 5.63
N ARG A 243 -10.24 -20.84 4.94
CA ARG A 243 -9.78 -21.88 4.02
C ARG A 243 -9.20 -23.07 4.79
N ILE A 244 -10.03 -24.06 5.10
CA ILE A 244 -9.59 -25.27 5.82
C ILE A 244 -8.87 -26.28 4.93
N LYS A 245 -9.05 -26.22 3.61
CA LYS A 245 -8.33 -27.06 2.66
C LYS A 245 -8.08 -26.33 1.34
N GLU A 246 -6.97 -26.66 0.71
CA GLU A 246 -6.59 -26.21 -0.63
C GLU A 246 -6.02 -27.40 -1.40
N ASP A 247 -6.71 -27.80 -2.46
CA ASP A 247 -6.31 -28.87 -3.36
C ASP A 247 -5.92 -28.29 -4.72
N THR A 248 -4.73 -28.64 -5.22
CA THR A 248 -4.28 -28.26 -6.57
C THR A 248 -4.31 -29.50 -7.46
N THR A 249 -5.03 -29.42 -8.57
CA THR A 249 -5.05 -30.47 -9.59
C THR A 249 -4.44 -29.98 -10.90
N ASP A 250 -3.85 -30.90 -11.66
CA ASP A 250 -3.55 -30.63 -13.07
C ASP A 250 -4.81 -30.72 -13.94
N ALA A 251 -4.63 -30.43 -15.24
CA ALA A 251 -5.67 -30.50 -16.27
C ALA A 251 -6.35 -31.88 -16.41
N SER A 252 -5.69 -32.97 -15.98
CA SER A 252 -6.28 -34.32 -15.99
C SER A 252 -7.15 -34.60 -14.76
N GLY A 253 -7.24 -33.65 -13.82
CA GLY A 253 -7.87 -33.84 -12.52
C GLY A 253 -6.98 -34.56 -11.51
N THR A 254 -5.70 -34.78 -11.82
CA THR A 254 -4.78 -35.44 -10.89
C THR A 254 -4.36 -34.46 -9.80
N LEU A 255 -4.64 -34.81 -8.55
CA LEU A 255 -4.22 -34.06 -7.37
C LEU A 255 -2.67 -34.00 -7.29
N LYS A 256 -2.12 -32.79 -7.25
CA LYS A 256 -0.66 -32.55 -7.13
C LYS A 256 -0.24 -32.08 -5.76
N ARG A 257 -1.12 -31.36 -5.06
CA ARG A 257 -0.82 -30.79 -3.74
C ARG A 257 -2.10 -30.63 -2.95
N THR A 258 -2.02 -30.92 -1.66
CA THR A 258 -3.04 -30.58 -0.67
C THR A 258 -2.39 -29.81 0.46
N LEU A 259 -3.10 -28.82 0.97
CA LEU A 259 -2.74 -28.04 2.14
C LEU A 259 -3.96 -27.89 3.04
N SER A 260 -3.90 -28.46 4.23
CA SER A 260 -4.97 -28.42 5.24
C SER A 260 -4.65 -27.38 6.31
N ARG A 261 -5.68 -26.74 6.86
CA ARG A 261 -5.56 -25.71 7.90
C ARG A 261 -6.62 -25.91 8.97
N VAL A 262 -6.25 -25.66 10.21
CA VAL A 262 -7.15 -25.61 11.37
C VAL A 262 -7.03 -24.23 11.98
N TYR A 263 -8.15 -23.61 12.32
CA TYR A 263 -8.21 -22.30 12.93
C TYR A 263 -8.67 -22.39 14.39
N ASN A 264 -8.22 -21.47 15.23
CA ASN A 264 -8.73 -21.33 16.59
C ASN A 264 -10.04 -20.52 16.61
N GLN A 265 -10.63 -20.32 17.81
CA GLN A 265 -11.90 -19.61 17.97
C GLN A 265 -11.85 -18.11 17.59
N LEU A 266 -10.66 -17.53 17.49
CA LEU A 266 -10.43 -16.15 17.04
C LEU A 266 -10.17 -16.06 15.52
N GLY A 267 -10.27 -17.18 14.79
CA GLY A 267 -9.98 -17.23 13.36
C GLY A 267 -8.49 -17.20 13.01
N GLN A 268 -7.60 -17.42 13.98
CA GLN A 268 -6.16 -17.48 13.75
C GLN A 268 -5.74 -18.89 13.37
N LEU A 269 -4.77 -19.02 12.45
CA LEU A 269 -4.26 -20.32 11.98
C LEU A 269 -3.62 -21.06 13.15
N LYS A 270 -4.18 -22.18 13.58
CA LYS A 270 -3.65 -23.00 14.68
C LYS A 270 -2.67 -24.05 14.16
N THR A 271 -3.03 -24.70 13.06
CA THR A 271 -2.22 -25.78 12.47
C THR A 271 -2.36 -25.71 10.96
N GLN A 272 -1.26 -25.97 10.25
CA GLN A 272 -1.26 -26.19 8.82
C GLN A 272 -0.52 -27.49 8.50
N ALA A 273 -0.97 -28.28 7.52
CA ALA A 273 -0.30 -29.52 7.15
C ALA A 273 -0.34 -29.76 5.64
N THR A 274 0.74 -30.32 5.10
CA THR A 274 0.80 -30.80 3.71
C THR A 274 0.10 -32.16 3.57
N ALA A 275 -0.06 -32.65 2.33
CA ALA A 275 -0.51 -34.03 2.07
C ALA A 275 0.36 -35.10 2.74
N ALA A 276 1.63 -34.80 3.04
CA ALA A 276 2.54 -35.73 3.72
C ALA A 276 2.31 -35.78 5.25
N SER A 277 1.28 -35.11 5.76
CA SER A 277 0.98 -35.01 7.20
C SER A 277 2.14 -34.41 7.99
N GLU A 278 2.74 -33.36 7.44
CA GLU A 278 3.80 -32.56 8.05
C GLU A 278 3.17 -31.31 8.69
N PRO A 279 2.77 -31.35 9.98
CA PRO A 279 2.09 -30.24 10.62
C PRO A 279 3.06 -29.10 10.96
N THR A 280 2.58 -27.87 10.86
CA THR A 280 3.19 -26.70 11.50
C THR A 280 2.14 -26.08 12.41
N ASP A 281 2.44 -26.02 13.70
CA ASP A 281 1.55 -25.50 14.73
C ASP A 281 1.93 -24.07 15.13
N PHE A 282 0.92 -23.27 15.46
CA PHE A 282 1.06 -21.87 15.80
C PHE A 282 0.34 -21.56 17.12
N ALA A 283 1.01 -20.81 17.99
CA ALA A 283 0.45 -20.24 19.21
C ALA A 283 0.55 -18.72 19.17
N TYR A 284 -0.40 -18.04 19.83
CA TYR A 284 -0.51 -16.59 19.80
C TYR A 284 -0.69 -15.99 21.21
N ASP A 285 -0.24 -14.75 21.37
CA ASP A 285 -0.59 -13.93 22.52
C ASP A 285 -1.97 -13.26 22.35
N ALA A 286 -2.38 -12.48 23.36
CA ALA A 286 -3.66 -11.77 23.36
C ALA A 286 -3.75 -10.63 22.33
N ASN A 287 -2.62 -10.13 21.84
CA ASN A 287 -2.56 -9.12 20.77
C ASN A 287 -2.59 -9.77 19.37
N GLY A 288 -2.55 -11.11 19.32
CA GLY A 288 -2.56 -11.89 18.09
C GLY A 288 -1.19 -12.06 17.44
N ASN A 289 -0.10 -11.80 18.17
CA ASN A 289 1.24 -12.08 17.68
C ASN A 289 1.57 -13.57 17.84
N ALA A 290 2.25 -14.16 16.86
CA ALA A 290 2.67 -15.55 16.92
C ALA A 290 3.82 -15.73 17.93
N THR A 291 3.55 -16.36 19.07
CA THR A 291 4.54 -16.56 20.13
C THR A 291 5.32 -17.86 19.95
N THR A 292 4.74 -18.85 19.28
CA THR A 292 5.41 -20.13 19.02
C THR A 292 5.02 -20.64 17.65
N VAL A 293 6.01 -21.11 16.88
CA VAL A 293 5.83 -21.90 15.66
C VAL A 293 6.57 -23.21 15.85
N THR A 294 5.88 -24.33 15.73
CA THR A 294 6.48 -25.67 15.81
C THR A 294 6.34 -26.35 14.47
N ASP A 295 7.46 -26.64 13.81
CA ASP A 295 7.45 -27.31 12.50
C ASP A 295 7.19 -28.83 12.62
N ALA A 296 7.11 -29.48 11.46
CA ALA A 296 6.82 -30.91 11.36
C ALA A 296 7.92 -31.81 11.95
N LEU A 297 9.13 -31.27 12.15
CA LEU A 297 10.25 -31.94 12.81
C LEU A 297 10.24 -31.70 14.33
N ALA A 298 9.16 -31.11 14.87
CA ALA A 298 9.02 -30.69 16.25
C ALA A 298 10.04 -29.61 16.68
N THR A 299 10.65 -28.90 15.72
CA THR A 299 11.52 -27.77 16.01
C THR A 299 10.65 -26.56 16.32
N ALA A 300 10.74 -26.08 17.56
CA ALA A 300 10.00 -24.90 18.00
C ALA A 300 10.84 -23.64 17.85
N THR A 301 10.22 -22.59 17.31
CA THR A 301 10.69 -21.21 17.35
C THR A 301 9.75 -20.41 18.23
N GLN A 302 10.28 -19.80 19.29
CA GLN A 302 9.54 -18.88 20.15
C GLN A 302 9.85 -17.44 19.77
N SER A 303 8.83 -16.58 19.82
CA SER A 303 8.96 -15.14 19.58
C SER A 303 8.40 -14.38 20.78
N GLU A 304 9.11 -13.34 21.20
CA GLU A 304 8.66 -12.43 22.24
C GLU A 304 8.49 -11.03 21.63
N TYR A 305 7.57 -10.26 22.20
CA TYR A 305 7.22 -8.93 21.73
C TYR A 305 7.37 -7.92 22.86
N ASP A 306 7.83 -6.72 22.52
CA ASP A 306 7.90 -5.61 23.47
C ASP A 306 6.51 -4.98 23.70
N PRO A 307 6.37 -4.06 24.68
CA PRO A 307 5.09 -3.42 24.97
C PRO A 307 4.53 -2.49 23.88
N LEU A 308 5.30 -2.22 22.82
CA LEU A 308 4.84 -1.55 21.58
C LEU A 308 4.45 -2.58 20.50
N ASN A 309 4.37 -3.86 20.87
CA ASN A 309 3.98 -4.96 19.98
C ASN A 309 5.00 -5.25 18.86
N ARG A 310 6.29 -4.96 19.10
CA ARG A 310 7.39 -5.21 18.15
C ARG A 310 8.16 -6.45 18.57
N LEU A 311 8.62 -7.26 17.60
CA LEU A 311 9.40 -8.47 17.87
C LEU A 311 10.69 -8.12 18.62
N SER A 312 10.83 -8.53 19.87
CA SER A 312 11.99 -8.21 20.71
C SER A 312 13.00 -9.35 20.77
N ARG A 313 12.55 -10.59 20.53
CA ARG A 313 13.39 -11.78 20.61
C ARG A 313 12.83 -12.92 19.77
N THR A 314 13.71 -13.70 19.17
CA THR A 314 13.38 -15.04 18.66
C THR A 314 14.33 -16.07 19.24
N LEU A 315 13.78 -17.16 19.75
CA LEU A 315 14.51 -18.33 20.22
C LEU A 315 14.19 -19.50 19.31
N GLN A 316 15.10 -19.82 18.39
CA GLN A 316 14.96 -20.95 17.47
C GLN A 316 15.52 -22.23 18.08
N ASP A 317 14.94 -23.36 17.67
CA ASP A 317 15.34 -24.68 18.14
C ASP A 317 15.40 -24.75 19.68
N VAL A 318 14.26 -24.47 20.31
CA VAL A 318 14.11 -24.37 21.78
C VAL A 318 14.59 -25.64 22.49
N ALA A 319 14.48 -26.80 21.85
CA ALA A 319 14.92 -28.09 22.38
C ALA A 319 16.39 -28.44 22.06
N GLY A 320 16.97 -27.85 21.01
CA GLY A 320 18.34 -28.10 20.58
C GLY A 320 19.28 -26.91 20.85
N ILE A 321 19.76 -26.27 19.79
CA ILE A 321 20.85 -25.28 19.87
C ILE A 321 20.44 -23.96 20.55
N LYS A 322 19.13 -23.70 20.70
CA LYS A 322 18.60 -22.49 21.35
C LYS A 322 19.20 -21.22 20.76
N ALA A 323 19.13 -21.10 19.44
CA ALA A 323 19.66 -19.94 18.73
C ALA A 323 18.83 -18.69 19.08
N ASP A 324 19.40 -17.86 19.94
CA ASP A 324 18.78 -16.68 20.54
C ASP A 324 19.14 -15.42 19.74
N THR A 325 18.15 -14.77 19.14
CA THR A 325 18.34 -13.48 18.44
C THR A 325 17.51 -12.40 19.13
N LYS A 326 18.11 -11.25 19.41
CA LYS A 326 17.45 -10.13 20.10
C LYS A 326 17.41 -8.89 19.23
N PHE A 327 16.33 -8.14 19.35
CA PHE A 327 16.06 -6.94 18.57
C PHE A 327 15.83 -5.76 19.53
N ALA A 328 16.50 -4.65 19.25
CA ALA A 328 16.26 -3.38 19.95
C ALA A 328 15.81 -2.31 18.97
N TYR A 329 15.00 -1.39 19.45
CA TYR A 329 14.40 -0.34 18.65
C TYR A 329 14.51 1.03 19.34
N ASP A 330 14.49 2.10 18.57
CA ASP A 330 14.33 3.45 19.09
C ASP A 330 12.86 3.81 19.33
N ALA A 331 12.62 5.05 19.77
CA ALA A 331 11.29 5.59 20.04
C ALA A 331 10.47 5.88 18.76
N LEU A 332 11.09 5.79 17.57
CA LEU A 332 10.44 5.95 16.27
C LEU A 332 10.18 4.60 15.57
N ASP A 333 10.34 3.49 16.28
CA ASP A 333 10.18 2.11 15.79
C ASP A 333 11.26 1.65 14.80
N ASN A 334 12.38 2.35 14.71
CA ASN A 334 13.50 1.89 13.90
C ASN A 334 14.31 0.83 14.65
N LEU A 335 14.69 -0.25 13.97
CA LEU A 335 15.52 -1.33 14.50
C LEU A 335 16.96 -0.84 14.69
N THR A 336 17.41 -0.61 15.93
CA THR A 336 18.74 -0.06 16.26
C THR A 336 19.80 -1.11 16.50
N LYS A 337 19.41 -2.34 16.83
CA LYS A 337 20.36 -3.41 17.14
C LYS A 337 19.75 -4.80 16.90
N VAL A 338 20.55 -5.68 16.30
CA VAL A 338 20.31 -7.12 16.28
C VAL A 338 21.49 -7.80 16.96
N THR A 339 21.24 -8.59 17.99
CA THR A 339 22.25 -9.49 18.58
C THR A 339 21.97 -10.90 18.06
N ASP A 340 22.93 -11.47 17.34
CA ASP A 340 22.82 -12.80 16.77
C ASP A 340 23.00 -13.92 17.82
N PRO A 341 22.75 -15.20 17.48
CA PRO A 341 22.95 -16.33 18.40
C PRO A 341 24.38 -16.53 18.92
N LYS A 342 25.38 -15.91 18.29
CA LYS A 342 26.79 -15.93 18.73
C LYS A 342 27.11 -14.76 19.66
N GLY A 343 26.13 -13.90 19.94
CA GLY A 343 26.30 -12.68 20.74
C GLY A 343 26.98 -11.55 19.98
N LEU A 344 27.07 -11.63 18.66
CA LEU A 344 27.59 -10.56 17.82
C LEU A 344 26.49 -9.56 17.52
N ASP A 345 26.83 -8.29 17.64
CA ASP A 345 25.91 -7.19 17.44
C ASP A 345 26.07 -6.61 16.04
N THR A 346 24.93 -6.39 15.38
CA THR A 346 24.81 -5.48 14.23
C THR A 346 23.99 -4.28 14.67
N THR A 347 24.57 -3.08 14.59
CA THR A 347 23.91 -1.85 15.05
C THR A 347 23.60 -0.90 13.91
N TYR A 348 22.46 -0.23 14.05
CA TYR A 348 21.89 0.67 13.06
C TYR A 348 21.65 2.03 13.73
N GLU A 349 22.17 3.09 13.14
CA GLU A 349 21.91 4.45 13.59
C GLU A 349 21.01 5.14 12.56
N TYR A 350 19.95 5.80 13.03
CA TYR A 350 19.00 6.53 12.19
C TYR A 350 18.96 8.01 12.58
N ASN A 351 18.65 8.85 11.61
CA ASN A 351 18.28 10.24 11.86
C ASN A 351 16.79 10.35 12.25
N GLY A 352 16.34 11.53 12.66
CA GLY A 352 14.96 11.85 13.03
C GLY A 352 13.94 11.78 11.89
N PHE A 353 14.38 11.50 10.66
CA PHE A 353 13.52 11.15 9.52
C PHE A 353 13.34 9.65 9.32
N GLY A 354 14.07 8.82 10.08
CA GLY A 354 14.10 7.36 9.93
C GLY A 354 15.03 6.87 8.82
N ASP A 355 15.94 7.70 8.29
CA ASP A 355 16.95 7.21 7.36
C ASP A 355 18.11 6.57 8.12
N LEU A 356 18.58 5.42 7.64
CA LEU A 356 19.78 4.77 8.14
C LEU A 356 21.02 5.63 7.78
N VAL A 357 21.73 6.11 8.80
CA VAL A 357 22.95 6.93 8.63
C VAL A 357 24.23 6.13 8.86
N LYS A 358 24.15 5.01 9.58
CA LYS A 358 25.31 4.15 9.84
C LYS A 358 24.88 2.71 10.14
N LEU A 359 25.70 1.77 9.67
CA LEU A 359 25.61 0.35 9.93
C LEU A 359 26.99 -0.12 10.39
N THR A 360 27.05 -0.84 11.51
CA THR A 360 28.31 -1.43 12.01
C THR A 360 28.12 -2.85 12.49
#